data_AF-A0A661ZN39-F1
#
_entry.id   AF-A0A661ZN39-F1
#
_cell.length_a   1.000
_cell.length_b   1.000
_cell.length_c   1.000
_cell.angle_alpha   90.00
_cell.angle_beta   90.00
_cell.angle_gamma   90.00
#
_symmetry.space_group_name_H-M   'P 1'
#
loop_
_entity.id
_entity.type
_entity.pdbx_description
1 polymer ?
#
loop_
_entity_poly.entity_id
_entity_poly.type
_entity_poly.pdbx_seq_one_letter_code
_entity_poly.pdbx_strand_id
1 'polypeptide(L)'
;MQNNEIKYKQLRAKYVWFAFEGFSYEQSSKGLEIRFHFNLADQFHFYPKLVFYKKDFKNWPIGKSVLDNLVFHLGMIELISYWKAACSPKLIIKPYRINDKQIAWWKKLYFHGLGEFFYLNGIEVTEDDFIDIHSTSEKRLESFSIPLENKVLVLIGGGKDSVVTLELLKGHYEVSPFILNPRGASLQTIDVAGFHENNVVTVNRFLDKKLLELNDLGFLNGHTPFSAMLAFVSLITATLGGFKHIALSNESSANEPT
;
A
#
# COMPACT_ATOMS: atom_id res chain seq x y z
N MET A 1 3.73 3.21 28.49
CA MET A 1 4.80 2.63 27.64
C MET A 1 5.16 1.20 28.06
N GLN A 2 5.50 0.94 29.33
CA GLN A 2 5.90 -0.41 29.81
C GLN A 2 4.91 -1.57 29.52
N ASN A 3 3.61 -1.28 29.37
CA ASN A 3 2.58 -2.27 29.04
C ASN A 3 2.65 -2.74 27.56
N ASN A 4 3.03 -1.88 26.62
CA ASN A 4 3.03 -2.24 25.20
C ASN A 4 4.26 -3.06 24.81
N GLU A 5 5.41 -2.87 25.47
CA GLU A 5 6.59 -3.73 25.26
C GLU A 5 6.33 -5.17 25.74
N ILE A 6 5.71 -5.33 26.92
CA ILE A 6 5.29 -6.64 27.43
C ILE A 6 4.29 -7.29 26.46
N LYS A 7 3.29 -6.52 26.02
CA LYS A 7 2.31 -6.97 25.04
C LYS A 7 2.95 -7.38 23.71
N TYR A 8 3.91 -6.61 23.22
CA TYR A 8 4.69 -6.95 22.03
C TYR A 8 5.36 -8.31 22.18
N LYS A 9 6.07 -8.54 23.29
CA LYS A 9 6.71 -9.83 23.58
C LYS A 9 5.69 -10.97 23.65
N GLN A 10 4.55 -10.76 24.31
CA GLN A 10 3.48 -11.76 24.44
C GLN A 10 2.82 -12.11 23.10
N LEU A 11 2.45 -11.10 22.31
CA LEU A 11 1.82 -11.30 21.00
C LEU A 11 2.79 -11.95 20.02
N ARG A 12 4.05 -11.50 19.96
CA ARG A 12 5.09 -12.08 19.11
C ARG A 12 5.39 -13.54 19.47
N ALA A 13 5.35 -13.89 20.76
CA ALA A 13 5.51 -15.27 21.23
C ALA A 13 4.28 -16.15 20.96
N LYS A 14 3.06 -15.59 21.06
CA LYS A 14 1.82 -16.31 20.80
C LYS A 14 1.58 -16.55 19.31
N TYR A 15 1.88 -15.54 18.49
CA TYR A 15 1.66 -15.54 17.05
C TYR A 15 3.01 -15.56 16.31
N VAL A 16 3.67 -16.72 16.33
CA VAL A 16 5.08 -16.86 15.89
C VAL A 16 5.30 -16.72 14.38
N TRP A 17 4.24 -16.67 13.57
CA TRP A 17 4.34 -16.42 12.15
C TRP A 17 3.13 -15.64 11.61
N PHE A 18 3.38 -14.89 10.55
CA PHE A 18 2.39 -14.21 9.73
C PHE A 18 2.65 -14.61 8.27
N ALA A 19 1.60 -14.87 7.49
CA ALA A 19 1.74 -15.25 6.10
C ALA A 19 0.96 -14.32 5.17
N PHE A 20 1.62 -13.93 4.07
CA PHE A 20 0.93 -13.53 2.85
C PHE A 20 0.58 -14.81 2.10
N GLU A 21 -0.68 -15.23 2.18
CA GLU A 21 -1.16 -16.50 1.61
C GLU A 21 -1.32 -16.41 0.10
N GLY A 22 -1.88 -15.30 -0.38
CA GLY A 22 -2.42 -15.22 -1.72
C GLY A 22 -3.11 -13.90 -2.01
N PHE A 23 -3.43 -13.72 -3.27
CA PHE A 23 -4.34 -12.67 -3.70
C PHE A 23 -5.25 -13.21 -4.78
N SER A 24 -6.38 -12.54 -4.94
CA SER A 24 -7.33 -12.76 -6.02
C SER A 24 -7.72 -11.41 -6.59
N TYR A 25 -8.13 -11.38 -7.86
CA TYR A 25 -8.70 -10.20 -8.45
C TYR A 25 -9.81 -10.56 -9.44
N GLU A 26 -10.78 -9.67 -9.57
CA GLU A 26 -11.86 -9.75 -10.54
C GLU A 26 -11.82 -8.54 -11.46
N GLN A 27 -11.75 -8.81 -12.76
CA GLN A 27 -11.90 -7.81 -13.81
C GLN A 27 -13.34 -7.83 -14.30
N SER A 28 -14.08 -6.74 -14.11
CA SER A 28 -15.49 -6.61 -14.51
C SER A 28 -15.72 -5.35 -15.35
N SER A 29 -16.97 -5.14 -15.80
CA SER A 29 -17.37 -3.88 -16.43
C SER A 29 -17.27 -2.67 -15.49
N LYS A 30 -17.27 -2.90 -14.17
CA LYS A 30 -17.15 -1.84 -13.15
C LYS A 30 -15.71 -1.47 -12.83
N GLY A 31 -14.75 -2.38 -13.06
CA GLY A 31 -13.34 -2.15 -12.74
C GLY A 31 -12.62 -3.40 -12.25
N LEU A 32 -11.55 -3.19 -11.49
CA LEU A 32 -10.73 -4.20 -10.84
C LEU A 32 -11.02 -4.23 -9.34
N GLU A 33 -11.52 -5.35 -8.81
CA GLU A 33 -11.46 -5.62 -7.37
C GLU A 33 -10.26 -6.51 -7.10
N ILE A 34 -9.33 -6.06 -6.25
CA ILE A 34 -8.21 -6.85 -5.72
C ILE A 34 -8.54 -7.23 -4.29
N ARG A 35 -8.30 -8.48 -3.91
CA ARG A 35 -8.40 -8.95 -2.54
C ARG A 35 -7.14 -9.72 -2.15
N PHE A 36 -6.58 -9.39 -0.99
CA PHE A 36 -5.47 -10.13 -0.41
C PHE A 36 -5.96 -11.16 0.59
N HIS A 37 -5.13 -12.16 0.88
CA HIS A 37 -5.36 -13.11 1.96
C HIS A 37 -4.12 -13.14 2.84
N PHE A 38 -4.31 -12.74 4.08
CA PHE A 38 -3.29 -12.79 5.11
C PHE A 38 -3.71 -13.74 6.22
N ASN A 39 -2.73 -14.38 6.86
CA ASN A 39 -2.95 -15.36 7.91
C ASN A 39 -1.99 -15.09 9.07
N LEU A 40 -2.56 -14.87 10.26
CA LEU A 40 -1.84 -14.69 11.51
C LEU A 40 -1.99 -15.96 12.34
N ALA A 41 -0.99 -16.83 12.22
CA ALA A 41 -0.83 -18.06 12.98
C ALA A 41 -2.05 -19.00 12.99
N ASP A 42 -2.80 -19.12 11.88
CA ASP A 42 -4.06 -19.87 11.72
C ASP A 42 -5.19 -19.46 12.69
N GLN A 43 -5.01 -18.37 13.42
CA GLN A 43 -6.00 -17.86 14.38
C GLN A 43 -6.81 -16.72 13.78
N PHE A 44 -6.19 -15.88 12.96
CA PHE A 44 -6.87 -14.77 12.31
C PHE A 44 -6.52 -14.73 10.83
N HIS A 45 -7.55 -14.52 10.00
CA HIS A 45 -7.38 -14.29 8.58
C HIS A 45 -7.92 -12.91 8.23
N PHE A 46 -7.22 -12.23 7.31
CA PHE A 46 -7.58 -10.90 6.84
C PHE A 46 -7.72 -10.89 5.32
N TYR A 47 -8.73 -10.16 4.86
CA TYR A 47 -9.12 -10.04 3.46
C TYR A 47 -9.32 -8.58 3.04
N PRO A 48 -8.30 -7.69 3.19
CA PRO A 48 -8.39 -6.34 2.66
C PRO A 48 -8.66 -6.37 1.16
N LYS A 49 -9.33 -5.33 0.70
CA LYS A 49 -9.60 -5.16 -0.72
C LYS A 49 -9.34 -3.75 -1.22
N LEU A 50 -8.96 -3.66 -2.49
CA LEU A 50 -8.90 -2.42 -3.23
C LEU A 50 -9.80 -2.50 -4.46
N VAL A 51 -10.48 -1.41 -4.77
CA VAL A 51 -11.36 -1.27 -5.92
C VAL A 51 -10.85 -0.13 -6.78
N PHE A 52 -10.54 -0.45 -8.03
CA PHE A 52 -10.13 0.48 -9.07
C PHE A 52 -11.26 0.56 -10.10
N TYR A 53 -11.78 1.75 -10.40
CA TYR A 53 -12.97 1.89 -11.26
C TYR A 53 -12.62 1.98 -12.74
N LYS A 54 -13.29 1.18 -13.59
CA LYS A 54 -12.98 1.09 -15.03
C LYS A 54 -13.05 2.45 -15.75
N LYS A 55 -13.98 3.32 -15.33
CA LYS A 55 -14.16 4.65 -15.93
C LYS A 55 -12.88 5.48 -15.97
N ASP A 56 -11.91 5.16 -15.10
CA ASP A 56 -10.68 5.93 -14.93
C ASP A 56 -9.49 5.32 -15.74
N PHE A 57 -9.69 4.22 -16.48
CA PHE A 57 -8.59 3.46 -17.11
C PHE A 57 -8.77 3.23 -18.61
N LYS A 58 -7.69 3.50 -19.37
CA LYS A 58 -7.63 3.29 -20.83
C LYS A 58 -6.89 2.02 -21.24
N ASN A 59 -5.91 1.57 -20.45
CA ASN A 59 -5.09 0.39 -20.76
C ASN A 59 -5.72 -0.91 -20.22
N TRP A 60 -7.03 -1.06 -20.41
CA TRP A 60 -7.78 -2.20 -19.90
C TRP A 60 -8.24 -3.14 -21.04
N PRO A 61 -8.03 -4.47 -20.94
CA PRO A 61 -7.40 -5.20 -19.84
C PRO A 61 -5.87 -5.24 -19.93
N ILE A 62 -5.19 -5.36 -18.77
CA ILE A 62 -3.75 -5.60 -18.69
C ILE A 62 -3.45 -7.10 -18.70
N GLY A 63 -2.32 -7.48 -19.30
CA GLY A 63 -1.83 -8.86 -19.31
C GLY A 63 -1.64 -9.43 -17.90
N LYS A 64 -2.03 -10.70 -17.72
CA LYS A 64 -2.06 -11.38 -16.42
C LYS A 64 -0.73 -11.30 -15.67
N SER A 65 0.40 -11.50 -16.33
CA SER A 65 1.73 -11.47 -15.70
C SER A 65 2.09 -10.09 -15.12
N VAL A 66 1.76 -9.02 -15.83
CA VAL A 66 1.95 -7.63 -15.38
C VAL A 66 1.07 -7.38 -14.16
N LEU A 67 -0.20 -7.77 -14.24
CA LEU A 67 -1.14 -7.56 -13.14
C LEU A 67 -0.77 -8.37 -11.90
N ASP A 68 -0.39 -9.63 -12.05
CA ASP A 68 0.10 -10.48 -10.97
C ASP A 68 1.32 -9.84 -10.27
N ASN A 69 2.27 -9.28 -11.04
CA ASN A 69 3.45 -8.62 -10.50
C ASN A 69 3.07 -7.39 -9.67
N LEU A 70 2.25 -6.51 -10.23
CA LEU A 70 1.76 -5.31 -9.57
C LEU A 70 0.96 -5.61 -8.29
N VAL A 71 0.01 -6.55 -8.38
CA VAL A 71 -0.84 -6.95 -7.26
C VAL A 71 -0.01 -7.59 -6.15
N PHE A 72 0.97 -8.43 -6.49
CA PHE A 72 1.85 -9.04 -5.50
C PHE A 72 2.59 -7.99 -4.66
N HIS A 73 3.23 -7.01 -5.31
CA HIS A 73 3.99 -5.98 -4.58
C HIS A 73 3.07 -5.02 -3.81
N LEU A 74 1.85 -4.76 -4.30
CA LEU A 74 0.84 -4.06 -3.50
C LEU A 74 0.44 -4.88 -2.26
N GLY A 75 0.30 -6.20 -2.38
CA GLY A 75 0.04 -7.08 -1.25
C GLY A 75 1.17 -7.10 -0.24
N MET A 76 2.42 -7.02 -0.71
CA MET A 76 3.60 -6.89 0.14
C MET A 76 3.54 -5.62 1.01
N ILE A 77 3.22 -4.45 0.44
CA ILE A 77 3.09 -3.26 1.28
C ILE A 77 1.81 -3.25 2.12
N GLU A 78 0.72 -3.87 1.64
CA GLU A 78 -0.56 -3.93 2.37
C GLU A 78 -0.46 -4.80 3.63
N LEU A 79 0.27 -5.92 3.57
CA LEU A 79 0.36 -6.88 4.67
C LEU A 79 0.95 -6.26 5.94
N ILE A 80 1.82 -5.25 5.83
CA ILE A 80 2.47 -4.65 7.00
C ILE A 80 1.46 -4.00 7.95
N SER A 81 0.33 -3.53 7.41
CA SER A 81 -0.79 -3.00 8.18
C SER A 81 -1.45 -4.04 9.10
N TYR A 82 -1.29 -5.33 8.78
CA TYR A 82 -1.87 -6.45 9.50
C TYR A 82 -0.82 -7.17 10.36
N TRP A 83 0.41 -7.30 9.85
CA TRP A 83 1.54 -7.84 10.60
C TRP A 83 1.75 -7.11 11.93
N LYS A 84 1.59 -5.77 11.94
CA LYS A 84 1.78 -4.95 13.16
C LYS A 84 0.88 -5.35 14.32
N ALA A 85 -0.25 -6.02 14.07
CA ALA A 85 -1.18 -6.41 15.13
C ALA A 85 -0.51 -7.33 16.15
N ALA A 86 0.42 -8.18 15.71
CA ALA A 86 1.11 -9.13 16.58
C ALA A 86 2.64 -9.13 16.43
N CYS A 87 3.18 -8.42 15.44
CA CYS A 87 4.61 -8.34 15.14
C CYS A 87 5.28 -9.71 15.09
N SER A 88 4.71 -10.66 14.35
CA SER A 88 5.24 -12.03 14.26
C SER A 88 6.71 -12.03 13.81
N PRO A 89 7.58 -12.87 14.41
CA PRO A 89 8.99 -12.91 14.05
C PRO A 89 9.23 -13.44 12.64
N LYS A 90 8.38 -14.34 12.16
CA LYS A 90 8.48 -14.95 10.84
C LYS A 90 7.39 -14.41 9.92
N LEU A 91 7.79 -13.93 8.74
CA LEU A 91 6.91 -13.55 7.64
C LEU A 91 7.07 -14.53 6.48
N ILE A 92 5.99 -15.22 6.16
CA ILE A 92 5.94 -16.26 5.12
C ILE A 92 5.28 -15.67 3.87
N ILE A 93 6.02 -15.62 2.76
CA ILE A 93 5.52 -15.17 1.46
C ILE A 93 5.22 -16.40 0.60
N LYS A 94 3.94 -16.74 0.45
CA LYS A 94 3.51 -17.93 -0.30
C LYS A 94 3.31 -17.73 -1.80
N PRO A 95 2.86 -16.56 -2.32
CA PRO A 95 2.53 -16.44 -3.74
C PRO A 95 3.71 -16.60 -4.70
N TYR A 96 4.83 -15.94 -4.38
CA TYR A 96 6.02 -15.84 -5.23
C TYR A 96 7.30 -15.88 -4.42
N ARG A 97 8.38 -16.26 -5.09
CA ARG A 97 9.76 -16.20 -4.59
C ARG A 97 10.25 -14.76 -4.64
N ILE A 98 10.78 -14.28 -3.51
CA ILE A 98 11.63 -13.09 -3.44
C ILE A 98 13.06 -13.50 -3.09
N ASN A 99 14.05 -12.83 -3.70
CA ASN A 99 15.46 -13.08 -3.42
C ASN A 99 15.98 -12.22 -2.27
N ASP A 100 17.21 -12.47 -1.81
CA ASP A 100 17.81 -11.78 -0.67
C ASP A 100 17.90 -10.26 -0.84
N LYS A 101 18.12 -9.77 -2.07
CA LYS A 101 18.12 -8.32 -2.35
C LYS A 101 16.73 -7.71 -2.17
N GLN A 102 15.69 -8.41 -2.63
CA GLN A 102 14.30 -7.99 -2.43
C GLN A 102 13.91 -8.07 -0.95
N ILE A 103 14.35 -9.11 -0.23
CA ILE A 103 14.13 -9.24 1.21
C ILE A 103 14.76 -8.07 1.95
N ALA A 104 16.04 -7.76 1.69
CA ALA A 104 16.72 -6.63 2.30
C ALA A 104 16.01 -5.30 1.99
N TRP A 105 15.56 -5.10 0.75
CA TRP A 105 14.81 -3.90 0.37
C TRP A 105 13.48 -3.77 1.13
N TRP A 106 12.71 -4.86 1.23
CA TRP A 106 11.45 -4.87 1.98
C TRP A 106 11.66 -4.70 3.48
N LYS A 107 12.67 -5.33 4.07
CA LYS A 107 13.04 -5.13 5.48
C LYS A 107 13.35 -3.67 5.77
N LYS A 108 14.18 -3.04 4.95
CA LYS A 108 14.51 -1.62 5.05
C LYS A 108 13.25 -0.74 4.96
N LEU A 109 12.40 -0.97 3.97
CA LEU A 109 11.16 -0.21 3.80
C LEU A 109 10.22 -0.35 5.01
N TYR A 110 10.04 -1.58 5.50
CA TYR A 110 9.17 -1.83 6.65
C TYR A 110 9.76 -1.24 7.93
N PHE A 111 11.05 -1.42 8.18
CA PHE A 111 11.70 -0.94 9.40
C PHE A 111 11.56 0.58 9.53
N HIS A 112 11.95 1.34 8.49
CA HIS A 112 11.80 2.79 8.49
C HIS A 112 10.33 3.22 8.46
N GLY A 113 9.49 2.49 7.72
CA GLY A 113 8.05 2.75 7.66
C GLY A 113 7.29 2.53 8.97
N LEU A 114 7.89 1.78 9.90
CA LEU A 114 7.34 1.45 11.21
C LEU A 114 8.00 2.24 12.35
N GLY A 115 8.84 3.25 12.04
CA GLY A 115 9.55 4.05 13.05
C GLY A 115 8.63 4.62 14.13
N GLU A 116 7.60 5.37 13.72
CA GLU A 116 6.58 5.90 14.64
C GLU A 116 5.84 4.77 15.39
N PHE A 117 5.54 3.65 14.73
CA PHE A 117 4.90 2.50 15.38
C PHE A 117 5.76 1.90 16.49
N PHE A 118 7.06 1.68 16.23
CA PHE A 118 7.98 1.17 17.24
C PHE A 118 8.13 2.16 18.39
N TYR A 119 8.28 3.45 18.09
CA TYR A 119 8.42 4.51 19.07
C TYR A 119 7.19 4.59 20.00
N LEU A 120 5.98 4.71 19.44
CA LEU A 120 4.74 4.84 20.21
C LEU A 120 4.42 3.60 21.06
N ASN A 121 4.88 2.42 20.62
CA ASN A 121 4.68 1.17 21.36
C ASN A 121 5.84 0.81 22.31
N GLY A 122 6.92 1.61 22.36
CA GLY A 122 8.09 1.33 23.17
C GLY A 122 8.78 0.02 22.77
N ILE A 123 8.81 -0.28 21.46
CA ILE A 123 9.42 -1.49 20.92
C ILE A 123 10.85 -1.16 20.50
N GLU A 124 11.82 -1.81 21.13
CA GLU A 124 13.23 -1.69 20.79
C GLU A 124 13.67 -2.90 19.97
N VAL A 125 13.92 -2.67 18.67
CA VAL A 125 14.32 -3.67 17.68
C VAL A 125 15.28 -3.04 16.68
N THR A 126 16.03 -3.88 15.96
CA THR A 126 16.92 -3.47 14.87
C THR A 126 16.34 -3.87 13.52
N GLU A 127 16.84 -3.27 12.44
CA GLU A 127 16.45 -3.64 11.06
C GLU A 127 16.71 -5.14 10.79
N ASP A 128 17.70 -5.73 11.44
CA ASP A 128 18.06 -7.13 11.27
C ASP A 128 17.14 -8.10 12.02
N ASP A 129 16.63 -7.73 13.21
CA ASP A 129 15.93 -8.67 14.12
C ASP A 129 14.40 -8.54 14.15
N PHE A 130 13.83 -7.43 13.67
CA PHE A 130 12.40 -7.18 13.84
C PHE A 130 11.53 -8.19 13.06
N ILE A 131 12.04 -8.71 11.94
CA ILE A 131 11.34 -9.70 11.09
C ILE A 131 12.31 -10.57 10.28
N ASP A 132 11.98 -11.85 10.17
CA ASP A 132 12.60 -12.82 9.27
C ASP A 132 11.62 -13.15 8.13
N ILE A 133 12.01 -12.86 6.88
CA ILE A 133 11.14 -12.99 5.71
C ILE A 133 11.63 -14.16 4.85
N HIS A 134 10.76 -15.11 4.55
CA HIS A 134 11.07 -16.21 3.63
C HIS A 134 9.92 -16.49 2.66
N SER A 135 10.28 -16.97 1.47
CA SER A 135 9.31 -17.40 0.46
C SER A 135 9.16 -18.91 0.47
N THR A 136 7.97 -19.42 0.19
CA THR A 136 7.74 -20.88 0.05
C THR A 136 7.46 -21.32 -1.40
N SER A 137 7.19 -20.37 -2.30
CA SER A 137 6.97 -20.64 -3.71
C SER A 137 8.27 -20.50 -4.50
N GLU A 138 8.42 -21.32 -5.54
CA GLU A 138 9.50 -21.19 -6.52
C GLU A 138 9.13 -20.29 -7.71
N LYS A 139 7.87 -19.86 -7.81
CA LYS A 139 7.41 -18.99 -8.90
C LYS A 139 8.07 -17.62 -8.79
N ARG A 140 8.66 -17.14 -9.89
CA ARG A 140 9.29 -15.83 -9.95
C ARG A 140 8.43 -14.86 -10.75
N LEU A 141 8.49 -13.59 -10.35
CA LEU A 141 7.95 -12.49 -11.12
C LEU A 141 9.06 -11.91 -11.98
N GLU A 142 8.76 -11.69 -13.25
CA GLU A 142 9.68 -11.08 -14.21
C GLU A 142 9.44 -9.57 -14.29
N SER A 143 10.50 -8.84 -14.62
CA SER A 143 10.36 -7.43 -15.00
C SER A 143 9.51 -7.32 -16.26
N PHE A 144 8.80 -6.21 -16.39
CA PHE A 144 7.97 -5.94 -17.55
C PHE A 144 8.18 -4.50 -18.01
N SER A 145 7.83 -4.26 -19.28
CA SER A 145 7.77 -2.94 -19.87
C SER A 145 6.46 -2.83 -20.63
N ILE A 146 5.80 -1.68 -20.50
CA ILE A 146 4.55 -1.38 -21.20
C ILE A 146 4.65 0.03 -21.80
N PRO A 147 4.05 0.26 -22.97
CA PRO A 147 3.93 1.61 -23.51
C PRO A 147 3.01 2.44 -22.60
N LEU A 148 3.46 3.65 -22.29
CA LEU A 148 2.72 4.62 -21.48
C LEU A 148 2.65 5.96 -22.22
N GLU A 149 1.58 6.70 -21.98
CA GLU A 149 1.36 8.02 -22.55
C GLU A 149 2.07 9.08 -21.68
N ASN A 150 2.55 10.16 -22.29
CA ASN A 150 3.26 11.23 -21.59
C ASN A 150 2.29 12.14 -20.78
N LYS A 151 1.65 11.53 -19.79
CA LYS A 151 0.63 12.10 -18.91
C LYS A 151 1.05 11.90 -17.46
N VAL A 152 0.51 12.74 -16.59
CA VAL A 152 0.89 12.75 -15.17
C VAL A 152 -0.32 12.42 -14.31
N LEU A 153 -0.18 11.38 -13.48
CA LEU A 153 -1.06 11.08 -12.37
C LEU A 153 -0.60 11.89 -11.15
N VAL A 154 -1.36 12.89 -10.73
CA VAL A 154 -1.01 13.75 -9.60
C VAL A 154 -1.74 13.26 -8.35
N LEU A 155 -1.01 12.81 -7.33
CA LEU A 155 -1.62 12.31 -6.11
C LEU A 155 -2.15 13.47 -5.26
N ILE A 156 -3.41 13.36 -4.88
CA ILE A 156 -4.11 14.32 -4.04
C ILE A 156 -4.32 13.71 -2.66
N GLY A 157 -3.69 14.31 -1.66
CA GLY A 157 -3.98 14.06 -0.25
C GLY A 157 -5.18 14.90 0.19
N GLY A 158 -4.92 15.93 1.00
CA GLY A 158 -5.91 16.95 1.37
C GLY A 158 -5.28 18.30 1.71
N GLY A 159 -3.99 18.47 1.38
CA GLY A 159 -3.22 19.69 1.60
C GLY A 159 -3.22 20.60 0.37
N LYS A 160 -2.83 21.87 0.58
CA LYS A 160 -2.82 22.90 -0.47
C LYS A 160 -1.77 22.65 -1.56
N ASP A 161 -0.71 21.91 -1.28
CA ASP A 161 0.41 21.74 -2.22
C ASP A 161 0.04 20.94 -3.47
N SER A 162 -0.94 20.06 -3.33
CA SER A 162 -1.49 19.31 -4.46
C SER A 162 -2.13 20.24 -5.49
N VAL A 163 -2.77 21.34 -5.06
CA VAL A 163 -3.28 22.38 -5.98
C VAL A 163 -2.13 23.05 -6.72
N VAL A 164 -1.06 23.41 -6.02
CA VAL A 164 0.12 24.03 -6.64
C VAL A 164 0.74 23.11 -7.68
N THR A 165 0.88 21.82 -7.36
CA THR A 165 1.42 20.81 -8.30
C THR A 165 0.51 20.65 -9.53
N LEU A 166 -0.81 20.62 -9.33
CA LEU A 166 -1.77 20.59 -10.44
C LEU A 166 -1.62 21.82 -11.34
N GLU A 167 -1.57 23.03 -10.78
CA GLU A 167 -1.44 24.27 -11.56
C GLU A 167 -0.11 24.35 -12.33
N LEU A 168 1.00 23.94 -11.71
CA LEU A 168 2.31 23.92 -12.36
C LEU A 168 2.36 22.93 -13.53
N LEU A 169 1.69 21.78 -13.43
CA LEU A 169 1.80 20.71 -14.43
C LEU A 169 0.78 20.81 -15.57
N LYS A 170 -0.42 21.36 -15.34
CA LYS A 170 -1.48 21.48 -16.36
C LYS A 170 -1.05 22.22 -17.63
N GLY A 171 -0.12 23.17 -17.51
CA GLY A 171 0.44 23.92 -18.65
C GLY A 171 1.43 23.11 -19.51
N HIS A 172 1.91 21.97 -19.02
CA HIS A 172 2.98 21.19 -19.65
C HIS A 172 2.58 19.74 -19.96
N TYR A 173 1.58 19.19 -19.27
CA TYR A 173 1.16 17.80 -19.38
C TYR A 173 -0.37 17.66 -19.35
N GLU A 174 -0.89 16.57 -19.93
CA GLU A 174 -2.23 16.09 -19.56
C GLU A 174 -2.16 15.51 -18.14
N VAL A 175 -2.93 16.10 -17.24
CA VAL A 175 -2.89 15.82 -15.80
C VAL A 175 -4.22 15.21 -15.35
N SER A 176 -4.14 14.13 -14.57
CA SER A 176 -5.28 13.56 -13.87
C SER A 176 -5.02 13.54 -12.36
N PRO A 177 -5.86 14.21 -11.55
CA PRO A 177 -5.83 14.06 -10.10
C PRO A 177 -6.15 12.63 -9.70
N PHE A 178 -5.45 12.12 -8.69
CA PHE A 178 -5.66 10.80 -8.11
C PHE A 178 -6.00 10.89 -6.63
N ILE A 179 -7.10 10.29 -6.21
CA ILE A 179 -7.44 10.16 -4.78
C ILE A 179 -7.60 8.70 -4.37
N LEU A 180 -6.89 8.35 -3.29
CA LEU A 180 -7.14 7.15 -2.52
C LEU A 180 -8.17 7.42 -1.43
N ASN A 181 -9.29 6.67 -1.43
CA ASN A 181 -10.40 6.82 -0.49
C ASN A 181 -10.95 8.26 -0.42
N PRO A 182 -11.66 8.75 -1.46
CA PRO A 182 -12.21 10.09 -1.47
C PRO A 182 -13.02 10.44 -0.22
N ARG A 183 -12.71 11.60 0.38
CA ARG A 183 -13.37 12.19 1.56
C ARG A 183 -13.57 13.69 1.33
N GLY A 184 -14.38 14.34 2.17
CA GLY A 184 -14.79 15.74 1.96
C GLY A 184 -13.67 16.71 1.57
N ALA A 185 -12.54 16.71 2.28
CA ALA A 185 -11.42 17.61 1.99
C ALA A 185 -10.78 17.36 0.61
N SER A 186 -10.55 16.10 0.23
CA SER A 186 -9.91 15.78 -1.06
C SER A 186 -10.83 16.12 -2.25
N LEU A 187 -12.16 15.98 -2.07
CA LEU A 187 -13.15 16.38 -3.07
C LEU A 187 -13.21 17.91 -3.24
N GLN A 188 -13.12 18.67 -2.14
CA GLN A 188 -13.03 20.13 -2.18
C GLN A 188 -11.76 20.61 -2.91
N THR A 189 -10.62 19.93 -2.70
CA THR A 189 -9.37 20.27 -3.41
C THR A 189 -9.52 20.14 -4.93
N ILE A 190 -10.21 19.09 -5.41
CA ILE A 190 -10.50 18.90 -6.84
C ILE A 190 -11.36 20.02 -7.40
N ASP A 191 -12.43 20.36 -6.68
CA ASP A 191 -13.38 21.40 -7.08
C ASP A 191 -12.69 22.76 -7.19
N VAL A 192 -11.89 23.13 -6.17
CA VAL A 192 -11.07 24.35 -6.17
C VAL A 192 -10.05 24.35 -7.32
N ALA A 193 -9.47 23.20 -7.65
CA ALA A 193 -8.54 23.06 -8.77
C ALA A 193 -9.25 23.01 -10.14
N GLY A 194 -10.58 23.19 -10.21
CA GLY A 194 -11.34 23.26 -11.46
C GLY A 194 -11.46 21.93 -12.19
N PHE A 195 -11.28 20.80 -11.50
CA PHE A 195 -11.48 19.48 -12.09
C PHE A 195 -12.90 18.98 -11.87
N HIS A 196 -13.50 18.41 -12.91
CA HIS A 196 -14.77 17.69 -12.79
C HIS A 196 -14.54 16.24 -12.34
N GLU A 197 -15.52 15.63 -11.66
CA GLU A 197 -15.44 14.24 -11.16
C GLU A 197 -15.09 13.20 -12.24
N ASN A 198 -15.39 13.50 -13.51
CA ASN A 198 -15.07 12.63 -14.65
C ASN A 198 -13.58 12.62 -15.02
N ASN A 199 -12.79 13.58 -14.53
CA ASN A 199 -11.36 13.71 -14.81
C ASN A 199 -10.48 13.29 -13.62
N VAL A 200 -11.09 12.70 -12.59
CA VAL A 200 -10.43 12.33 -11.33
C VAL A 200 -10.37 10.81 -11.25
N VAL A 201 -9.16 10.29 -11.08
CA VAL A 201 -8.93 8.87 -10.87
C VAL A 201 -9.12 8.55 -9.40
N THR A 202 -9.96 7.56 -9.11
CA THR A 202 -10.27 7.18 -7.73
C THR A 202 -10.00 5.70 -7.46
N VAL A 203 -9.44 5.41 -6.30
CA VAL A 203 -9.29 4.05 -5.79
C VAL A 203 -9.84 3.99 -4.38
N ASN A 204 -10.60 2.94 -4.08
CA ASN A 204 -11.08 2.69 -2.74
C ASN A 204 -10.32 1.52 -2.11
N ARG A 205 -9.67 1.76 -0.98
CA ARG A 205 -9.00 0.78 -0.14
C ARG A 205 -9.83 0.53 1.11
N PHE A 206 -10.17 -0.74 1.33
CA PHE A 206 -10.96 -1.20 2.47
C PHE A 206 -10.10 -2.10 3.34
N LEU A 207 -9.91 -1.68 4.60
CA LEU A 207 -9.32 -2.53 5.62
C LEU A 207 -10.29 -3.65 6.02
N ASP A 208 -9.76 -4.81 6.39
CA ASP A 208 -10.57 -5.86 6.97
C ASP A 208 -11.05 -5.45 8.37
N LYS A 209 -12.35 -5.65 8.65
CA LYS A 209 -12.96 -5.33 9.95
C LYS A 209 -12.32 -6.11 11.09
N LYS A 210 -11.78 -7.31 10.82
CA LYS A 210 -11.07 -8.11 11.82
C LYS A 210 -9.87 -7.37 12.41
N LEU A 211 -9.17 -6.54 11.62
CA LEU A 211 -8.08 -5.71 12.14
C LEU A 211 -8.58 -4.68 13.15
N LEU A 212 -9.76 -4.09 12.90
CA LEU A 212 -10.39 -3.13 13.82
C LEU A 212 -10.83 -3.82 15.11
N GLU A 213 -11.42 -5.01 15.00
CA GLU A 213 -11.79 -5.83 16.17
C GLU A 213 -10.55 -6.19 17.01
N LEU A 214 -9.42 -6.52 16.40
CA LEU A 214 -8.17 -6.80 17.13
C LEU A 214 -7.66 -5.55 17.86
N ASN A 215 -7.78 -4.37 17.26
CA ASN A 215 -7.43 -3.11 17.94
C ASN A 215 -8.32 -2.88 19.17
N ASP A 216 -9.63 -3.17 19.07
CA ASP A 216 -10.57 -3.07 20.19
C ASP A 216 -10.26 -4.10 21.29
N LEU A 217 -9.73 -5.28 20.91
CA LEU A 217 -9.19 -6.29 21.82
C LEU A 217 -7.80 -5.94 22.38
N GLY A 218 -7.27 -4.76 22.04
CA GLY A 218 -6.03 -4.23 22.58
C GLY A 218 -4.76 -4.78 21.92
N PHE A 219 -4.83 -5.33 20.70
CA PHE A 219 -3.63 -5.65 19.91
C PHE A 219 -2.82 -4.38 19.60
N LEU A 220 -1.58 -4.56 19.13
CA LEU A 220 -0.72 -3.43 18.79
C LEU A 220 -1.28 -2.65 17.60
N ASN A 221 -1.23 -1.34 17.69
CA ASN A 221 -1.66 -0.43 16.63
C ASN A 221 -0.73 0.79 16.56
N GLY A 222 -0.78 1.51 15.45
CA GLY A 222 0.06 2.69 15.20
C GLY A 222 0.25 2.93 13.71
N HIS A 223 1.09 3.90 13.38
CA HIS A 223 1.36 4.29 11.99
C HIS A 223 1.99 3.14 11.18
N THR A 224 1.78 3.18 9.88
CA THR A 224 2.35 2.23 8.91
C THR A 224 2.77 3.05 7.70
N PRO A 225 3.69 2.60 6.84
CA PRO A 225 4.23 3.43 5.75
C PRO A 225 3.18 3.78 4.68
N PHE A 226 2.36 4.80 4.97
CA PHE A 226 1.22 5.18 4.13
C PHE A 226 1.71 5.71 2.79
N SER A 227 2.77 6.53 2.77
CA SER A 227 3.37 7.05 1.54
C SER A 227 3.87 5.93 0.62
N ALA A 228 4.45 4.86 1.18
CA ALA A 228 4.86 3.70 0.40
C ALA A 228 3.65 2.94 -0.15
N MET A 229 2.62 2.70 0.68
CA MET A 229 1.38 2.07 0.23
C MET A 229 0.73 2.87 -0.89
N LEU A 230 0.66 4.20 -0.73
CA LEU A 230 0.14 5.12 -1.73
C LEU A 230 0.95 5.07 -3.03
N ALA A 231 2.29 4.99 -2.95
CA ALA A 231 3.16 4.81 -4.12
C ALA A 231 2.82 3.52 -4.88
N PHE A 232 2.70 2.38 -4.20
CA PHE A 232 2.32 1.11 -4.84
C PHE A 232 0.92 1.15 -5.46
N VAL A 233 -0.07 1.72 -4.77
CA VAL A 233 -1.42 1.89 -5.34
C VAL A 233 -1.40 2.79 -6.58
N SER A 234 -0.65 3.90 -6.51
CA SER A 234 -0.52 4.82 -7.64
C SER A 234 0.22 4.19 -8.81
N LEU A 235 1.16 3.27 -8.57
CA LEU A 235 1.85 2.53 -9.63
C LEU A 235 0.88 1.65 -10.43
N ILE A 236 0.00 0.91 -9.73
CA ILE A 236 -1.05 0.12 -10.40
C ILE A 236 -2.00 1.05 -11.16
N THR A 237 -2.42 2.13 -10.52
CA THR A 237 -3.33 3.14 -11.11
C THR A 237 -2.74 3.75 -12.38
N ALA A 238 -1.47 4.15 -12.34
CA ALA A 238 -0.74 4.71 -13.47
C ALA A 238 -0.63 3.70 -14.61
N THR A 239 -0.33 2.44 -14.28
CA THR A 239 -0.24 1.34 -15.25
C THR A 239 -1.58 1.11 -15.95
N LEU A 240 -2.68 1.02 -15.19
CA LEU A 240 -4.05 0.85 -15.72
C LEU A 240 -4.52 2.06 -16.54
N GLY A 241 -4.14 3.26 -16.13
CA GLY A 241 -4.51 4.51 -16.81
C GLY A 241 -3.61 4.92 -17.96
N GLY A 242 -2.45 4.27 -18.13
CA GLY A 242 -1.47 4.61 -19.16
C GLY A 242 -0.63 5.85 -18.83
N PHE A 243 -0.49 6.20 -17.56
CA PHE A 243 0.29 7.37 -17.12
C PHE A 243 1.78 7.02 -17.03
N LYS A 244 2.62 7.76 -17.76
CA LYS A 244 4.08 7.63 -17.69
C LYS A 244 4.67 8.21 -16.40
N HIS A 245 4.04 9.24 -15.84
CA HIS A 245 4.57 9.97 -14.69
C HIS A 245 3.59 9.91 -13.52
N ILE A 246 4.14 9.85 -12.31
CA ILE A 246 3.42 9.95 -11.05
C ILE A 246 4.05 11.12 -10.28
N ALA A 247 3.23 12.09 -9.88
CA ALA A 247 3.71 13.26 -9.14
C ALA A 247 3.03 13.33 -7.77
N LEU A 248 3.84 13.30 -6.72
CA LEU A 248 3.42 13.52 -5.34
C LEU A 248 3.93 14.90 -4.90
N SER A 249 3.03 15.72 -4.36
CA SER A 249 3.43 16.97 -3.70
C SER A 249 4.04 16.65 -2.34
N ASN A 250 5.23 17.19 -2.09
CA ASN A 250 5.90 17.04 -0.80
C ASN A 250 6.20 18.44 -0.24
N GLU A 251 5.80 18.69 1.01
CA GLU A 251 6.22 19.89 1.72
C GLU A 251 7.71 19.77 2.10
N SER A 252 8.42 20.89 2.22
CA SER A 252 9.81 20.92 2.68
C SER A 252 10.02 20.21 4.03
N SER A 253 9.01 20.29 4.91
CA SER A 253 8.95 19.61 6.22
C SER A 253 8.84 18.08 6.13
N ALA A 254 8.43 17.54 4.99
CA ALA A 254 8.25 16.10 4.74
C ALA A 254 9.48 15.45 4.07
N ASN A 255 10.60 16.17 3.97
CA ASN A 255 11.89 15.62 3.49
C ASN A 255 12.68 14.88 4.56
N GLU A 256 12.34 15.05 5.84
CA GLU A 256 12.99 14.34 6.94
C GLU A 256 12.27 12.98 7.16
N PRO A 257 13.01 11.86 7.24
CA PRO A 257 12.41 10.59 7.64
C PRO A 257 11.86 10.72 9.07
N THR A 258 10.58 10.37 9.23
CA THR A 258 9.91 10.24 10.54
C THR A 258 9.94 8.80 11.04
#